data_AF-A0A0B6ZC54-F1
#
_entry.id   AF-A0A0B6ZC54-F1
#
_cell.length_a   1.000
_cell.length_b   1.000
_cell.length_c   1.000
_cell.angle_alpha   90.00
_cell.angle_beta   90.00
_cell.angle_gamma   90.00
#
_symmetry.space_group_name_H-M   'P 1'
#
loop_
_entity.id
_entity.type
_entity.pdbx_description
1 polymer ?
#
loop_
_entity_poly.entity_id
_entity_poly.type
_entity_poly.pdbx_seq_one_letter_code
_entity_poly.pdbx_strand_id
1 'polypeptide(L)'
;ANSTFYPVSSLLKYFLPKKIPKVAMFGPGLEQSTSGLVRRILYEENKIFTRVAMFPGQFDGVGGGITLKLQTGHSLHLSVLYSASKQERENRGALERLQQNRMLQRQVGEDDVESGETLYELTPQIKHLCHILNGLIFVVDASDSKDSVAKCRGELMAMLRERRSAPHVPVLILSCIKQADSPRLPACEIVDILHLSSILQPWLVIDCVSDTLHSVDAGVIWLVDQAQFK
;
A
#
# COMPACT_ATOMS: atom_id res chain seq x y z
N ALA A 1 -35.61 40.14 -8.86
CA ALA A 1 -34.64 39.54 -9.80
C ALA A 1 -33.49 38.98 -8.97
N ASN A 2 -33.52 37.68 -8.66
CA ASN A 2 -32.52 37.04 -7.82
C ASN A 2 -31.50 36.35 -8.71
N SER A 3 -30.30 36.91 -8.78
CA SER A 3 -29.18 36.34 -9.53
C SER A 3 -28.82 34.96 -9.02
N THR A 4 -28.96 34.01 -9.93
CA THR A 4 -28.30 32.71 -10.01
C THR A 4 -26.80 32.80 -9.74
N PHE A 5 -26.37 32.42 -8.54
CA PHE A 5 -24.99 32.01 -8.29
C PHE A 5 -24.85 30.54 -8.71
N TYR A 6 -24.43 30.32 -9.95
CA TYR A 6 -24.00 28.99 -10.42
C TYR A 6 -22.67 28.59 -9.76
N PRO A 7 -22.42 27.29 -9.54
CA PRO A 7 -21.27 26.82 -8.77
C PRO A 7 -19.98 26.85 -9.63
N VAL A 8 -19.32 28.00 -9.68
CA VAL A 8 -18.00 28.20 -10.34
C VAL A 8 -16.86 27.43 -9.62
N SER A 9 -17.17 26.78 -8.49
CA SER A 9 -16.21 26.07 -7.64
C SER A 9 -15.61 24.80 -8.26
N SER A 10 -16.36 24.03 -9.07
CA SER A 10 -15.88 22.72 -9.57
C SER A 10 -14.87 22.83 -10.71
N LEU A 11 -15.01 23.84 -11.59
CA LEU A 11 -14.09 24.06 -12.72
C LEU A 11 -12.74 24.62 -12.25
N LEU A 12 -12.74 25.48 -11.23
CA LEU A 12 -11.51 26.05 -10.65
C LEU A 12 -10.59 24.98 -10.03
N LYS A 13 -11.13 23.86 -9.56
CA LYS A 13 -10.33 22.72 -9.04
C LYS A 13 -9.38 22.13 -10.08
N TYR A 14 -9.73 22.21 -11.37
CA TYR A 14 -8.88 21.69 -12.45
C TYR A 14 -7.70 22.61 -12.79
N PHE A 15 -7.75 23.88 -12.37
CA PHE A 15 -6.68 24.86 -12.60
C PHE A 15 -5.67 24.94 -11.46
N LEU A 16 -5.94 24.31 -10.31
CA LEU A 16 -4.99 24.22 -9.22
C LEU A 16 -3.91 23.17 -9.54
N PRO A 17 -2.61 23.48 -9.37
CA PRO A 17 -1.56 22.49 -9.56
C PRO A 17 -1.79 21.30 -8.63
N LYS A 18 -2.09 20.14 -9.22
CA LYS A 18 -2.26 18.88 -8.49
C LYS A 18 -0.95 18.51 -7.81
N LYS A 19 -0.96 18.38 -6.49
CA LYS A 19 0.22 17.92 -5.74
C LYS A 19 0.47 16.46 -6.06
N ILE A 20 1.73 16.10 -6.27
CA ILE A 20 2.13 14.69 -6.44
C ILE A 20 1.89 13.97 -5.09
N PRO A 21 1.04 12.93 -5.05
CA PRO A 21 0.73 12.23 -3.80
C PRO A 21 1.94 11.46 -3.28
N LYS A 22 2.12 11.47 -1.95
CA LYS A 22 3.07 10.61 -1.24
C LYS A 22 2.40 9.29 -0.90
N VAL A 23 2.98 8.17 -1.33
CA VAL A 23 2.39 6.85 -1.22
C VAL A 23 3.39 5.90 -0.57
N ALA A 24 2.93 5.08 0.36
CA ALA A 24 3.70 3.96 0.87
C ALA A 24 3.23 2.64 0.24
N MET A 25 4.17 1.79 -0.15
CA MET A 25 3.90 0.42 -0.61
C MET A 25 4.50 -0.56 0.39
N PHE A 26 3.68 -1.47 0.89
CA PHE A 26 4.05 -2.43 1.93
C PHE A 26 3.23 -3.72 1.78
N GLY A 27 3.54 -4.74 2.60
CA GLY A 27 2.76 -5.96 2.69
C GLY A 27 3.48 -7.23 2.21
N PRO A 28 2.86 -8.41 2.47
CA PRO A 28 3.42 -9.74 2.24
C PRO A 28 4.01 -9.98 0.85
N GLY A 29 3.33 -9.52 -0.20
CA GLY A 29 3.72 -9.82 -1.57
C GLY A 29 5.08 -9.26 -1.96
N LEU A 30 5.58 -8.27 -1.22
CA LEU A 30 6.92 -7.71 -1.43
C LEU A 30 8.06 -8.67 -1.04
N GLU A 31 7.75 -9.73 -0.30
CA GLU A 31 8.72 -10.68 0.26
C GLU A 31 8.44 -12.13 -0.13
N GLN A 32 7.37 -12.39 -0.89
CA GLN A 32 6.92 -13.72 -1.30
C GLN A 32 7.21 -13.97 -2.79
N SER A 33 6.41 -14.81 -3.46
CA SER A 33 6.64 -15.18 -4.87
C SER A 33 6.53 -13.98 -5.82
N THR A 34 5.85 -12.92 -5.37
CA THR A 34 5.61 -11.66 -6.10
C THR A 34 6.63 -10.55 -5.76
N SER A 35 7.69 -10.87 -5.00
CA SER A 35 8.74 -9.91 -4.56
C SER A 35 9.49 -9.22 -5.72
N GLY A 36 9.45 -9.79 -6.92
CA GLY A 36 9.97 -9.17 -8.15
C GLY A 36 9.26 -7.87 -8.55
N LEU A 37 8.05 -7.61 -8.02
CA LEU A 37 7.24 -6.43 -8.33
C LEU A 37 8.03 -5.12 -8.16
N VAL A 38 8.65 -4.93 -7.00
CA VAL A 38 9.37 -3.67 -6.70
C VAL A 38 10.56 -3.49 -7.62
N ARG A 39 11.29 -4.58 -7.90
CA ARG A 39 12.42 -4.53 -8.83
C ARG A 39 12.00 -4.10 -10.22
N ARG A 40 10.87 -4.62 -10.69
CA ARG A 40 10.31 -4.29 -12.00
C ARG A 40 9.85 -2.84 -12.09
N ILE A 41 9.19 -2.33 -11.04
CA ILE A 41 8.74 -0.92 -10.98
C ILE A 41 9.92 0.05 -10.86
N LEU A 42 10.92 -0.25 -10.02
CA LEU A 42 11.93 0.72 -9.59
C LEU A 42 13.31 0.56 -10.24
N TYR A 43 13.66 -0.63 -10.74
CA TYR A 43 15.02 -0.88 -11.25
C TYR A 43 15.04 -1.23 -12.73
N GLU A 44 14.04 -1.97 -13.21
CA GLU A 44 13.96 -2.38 -14.62
C GLU A 44 13.37 -1.29 -15.50
N GLU A 45 13.87 -1.20 -16.73
CA GLU A 45 13.22 -0.42 -17.76
C GLU A 45 11.91 -1.09 -18.15
N ASN A 46 10.82 -0.39 -17.94
CA ASN A 46 9.50 -0.83 -18.35
C ASN A 46 8.76 0.38 -18.95
N LYS A 47 7.77 0.09 -19.80
CA LYS A 47 7.02 1.15 -20.49
C LYS A 47 6.07 1.88 -19.54
N ILE A 48 5.71 1.28 -18.42
CA ILE A 48 4.62 1.72 -17.54
C ILE A 48 5.08 2.85 -16.61
N PHE A 49 6.24 2.68 -15.96
CA PHE A 49 6.78 3.55 -14.93
C PHE A 49 8.10 4.18 -15.38
N THR A 50 8.11 5.50 -15.47
CA THR A 50 9.32 6.30 -15.66
C THR A 50 9.80 6.83 -14.33
N ARG A 51 11.08 6.61 -14.01
CA ARG A 51 11.73 7.12 -12.80
C ARG A 51 12.21 8.54 -13.07
N VAL A 52 11.72 9.50 -12.29
CA VAL A 52 12.00 10.93 -12.51
C VAL A 52 13.11 11.42 -11.59
N ALA A 53 13.01 11.11 -10.30
CA ALA A 53 13.96 11.56 -9.28
C ALA A 53 13.92 10.67 -8.04
N MET A 54 15.05 10.56 -7.35
CA MET A 54 15.11 10.07 -5.98
C MET A 54 14.85 11.24 -5.03
N PHE A 55 14.24 10.99 -3.88
CA PHE A 55 14.25 11.93 -2.76
C PHE A 55 14.78 11.26 -1.50
N PRO A 56 15.56 11.98 -0.67
CA PRO A 56 16.13 11.43 0.55
C PRO A 56 15.01 10.99 1.51
N GLY A 57 15.29 9.94 2.30
CA GLY A 57 14.38 9.48 3.35
C GLY A 57 14.07 10.66 4.27
N GLN A 58 12.78 10.96 4.45
CA GLN A 58 12.38 12.08 5.30
C GLN A 58 12.46 11.75 6.80
N PHE A 59 12.70 10.47 7.14
CA PHE A 59 12.77 9.97 8.51
C PHE A 59 13.90 8.95 8.65
N ASP A 60 14.63 9.00 9.77
CA ASP A 60 15.65 8.03 10.10
C ASP A 60 15.07 6.62 10.14
N GLY A 61 15.71 5.67 9.46
CA GLY A 61 15.24 4.28 9.35
C GLY A 61 14.18 4.03 8.27
N VAL A 62 13.66 5.06 7.60
CA VAL A 62 12.84 4.93 6.38
C VAL A 62 13.72 5.33 5.19
N GLY A 63 14.01 4.37 4.31
CA GLY A 63 14.83 4.61 3.11
C GLY A 63 14.29 5.73 2.22
N GLY A 64 15.13 6.26 1.33
CA GLY A 64 14.71 7.23 0.32
C GLY A 64 13.58 6.71 -0.56
N GLY A 65 12.78 7.63 -1.10
CA GLY A 65 11.69 7.30 -2.02
C GLY A 65 12.00 7.68 -3.46
N ILE A 66 11.13 7.26 -4.37
CA ILE A 66 11.26 7.48 -5.81
C ILE A 66 10.04 8.22 -6.33
N THR A 67 10.28 9.23 -7.16
CA THR A 67 9.23 9.86 -7.96
C THR A 67 9.03 9.05 -9.23
N LEU A 68 7.84 8.47 -9.37
CA LEU A 68 7.42 7.72 -10.54
C LEU A 68 6.43 8.55 -11.36
N LYS A 69 6.56 8.47 -12.68
CA LYS A 69 5.60 9.01 -13.64
C LYS A 69 5.09 7.88 -14.52
N LEU A 70 3.77 7.81 -14.66
CA LEU A 70 3.09 6.87 -15.54
C LEU A 70 2.96 7.47 -16.95
N GLN A 71 2.77 6.63 -17.96
CA GLN A 71 2.54 7.09 -19.34
C GLN A 71 1.32 8.02 -19.47
N THR A 72 0.32 7.82 -18.63
CA THR A 72 -0.90 8.63 -18.57
C THR A 72 -0.66 10.04 -17.99
N GLY A 73 0.57 10.36 -17.58
CA GLY A 73 0.93 11.65 -17.00
C GLY A 73 0.80 11.71 -15.47
N HIS A 74 0.10 10.75 -14.86
CA HIS A 74 0.03 10.59 -13.41
C HIS A 74 1.43 10.45 -12.81
N SER A 75 1.63 10.99 -11.62
CA SER A 75 2.90 10.89 -10.90
C SER A 75 2.63 10.62 -9.43
N LEU A 76 3.56 9.93 -8.77
CA LEU A 76 3.53 9.72 -7.32
C LEU A 76 4.94 9.72 -6.73
N HIS A 77 5.04 10.04 -5.45
CA HIS A 77 6.22 9.79 -4.63
C HIS A 77 6.02 8.47 -3.90
N LEU A 78 6.80 7.44 -4.25
CA LEU A 78 6.67 6.10 -3.70
C LEU A 78 7.77 5.82 -2.67
N SER A 79 7.36 5.43 -1.47
CA SER A 79 8.23 4.85 -0.43
C SER A 79 7.87 3.37 -0.26
N VAL A 80 8.84 2.47 -0.45
CA VAL A 80 8.63 1.03 -0.24
C VAL A 80 9.06 0.64 1.16
N LEU A 81 8.16 0.02 1.93
CA LEU A 81 8.39 -0.42 3.29
C LEU A 81 8.45 -1.94 3.29
N TYR A 82 9.61 -2.49 3.66
CA TYR A 82 9.79 -3.91 3.85
C TYR A 82 9.65 -4.26 5.32
N SER A 83 8.99 -5.39 5.61
CA SER A 83 8.82 -5.91 6.97
C SER A 83 10.10 -6.57 7.51
N ALA A 84 10.94 -7.13 6.62
CA ALA A 84 12.23 -7.75 6.95
C ALA A 84 13.39 -7.31 6.02
N SER A 85 14.61 -7.29 6.56
CA SER A 85 15.84 -7.02 5.78
C SER A 85 16.14 -8.18 4.82
N LYS A 86 16.82 -7.92 3.69
CA LYS A 86 17.14 -8.96 2.67
C LYS A 86 17.85 -10.19 3.28
N GLN A 87 18.70 -9.97 4.29
CA GLN A 87 19.46 -11.01 4.97
C GLN A 87 18.62 -11.88 5.92
N GLU A 88 17.47 -11.37 6.38
CA GLU A 88 16.53 -12.13 7.21
C GLU A 88 15.57 -12.99 6.37
N ARG A 89 15.34 -12.63 5.10
CA ARG A 89 14.40 -13.32 4.18
C ARG A 89 14.89 -14.70 3.75
N GLU A 90 16.20 -14.89 3.65
CA GLU A 90 16.81 -16.15 3.20
C GLU A 90 16.70 -17.27 4.25
N ASN A 91 16.32 -16.95 5.50
CA ASN A 91 16.36 -17.86 6.65
C ASN A 91 15.01 -18.22 7.29
N ARG A 92 13.84 -17.79 6.77
CA ARG A 92 12.57 -17.78 7.55
C ARG A 92 11.39 -18.54 6.95
N GLY A 93 10.61 -19.20 7.82
CA GLY A 93 9.27 -19.74 7.57
C GLY A 93 8.13 -18.80 7.98
N ALA A 94 6.91 -19.05 7.49
CA ALA A 94 5.76 -18.12 7.56
C ALA A 94 5.20 -17.80 8.96
N LEU A 95 5.54 -18.56 10.00
CA LEU A 95 4.97 -18.40 11.36
C LEU A 95 5.62 -17.30 12.21
N GLU A 96 6.80 -16.79 11.83
CA GLU A 96 7.57 -15.83 12.64
C GLU A 96 7.51 -14.37 12.13
N ARG A 97 6.76 -14.09 11.04
CA ARG A 97 6.87 -12.81 10.33
C ARG A 97 6.34 -11.60 11.11
N LEU A 98 5.21 -11.75 11.81
CA LEU A 98 4.62 -10.62 12.55
C LEU A 98 5.43 -10.25 13.80
N GLN A 99 6.04 -11.24 14.47
CA GLN A 99 6.85 -11.02 15.68
C GLN A 99 8.19 -10.33 15.40
N GLN A 100 8.64 -10.36 14.13
CA GLN A 100 9.93 -9.83 13.70
C GLN A 100 9.80 -8.71 12.64
N ASN A 101 8.57 -8.22 12.40
CA ASN A 101 8.29 -7.13 11.46
C ASN A 101 8.84 -5.81 12.01
N ARG A 102 9.82 -5.21 11.33
CA ARG A 102 10.47 -3.96 11.76
C ARG A 102 9.56 -2.72 11.70
N MET A 103 8.40 -2.82 11.03
CA MET A 103 7.39 -1.77 11.06
C MET A 103 6.51 -1.85 12.31
N LEU A 104 6.47 -3.00 12.97
CA LEU A 104 5.59 -3.26 14.11
C LEU A 104 6.39 -3.46 15.40
N GLN A 105 5.80 -3.05 16.51
CA GLN A 105 6.22 -3.38 17.87
C GLN A 105 5.03 -4.07 18.55
N ARG A 106 5.29 -5.19 19.21
CA ARG A 106 4.25 -5.89 19.98
C ARG A 106 3.93 -5.06 21.23
N GLN A 107 2.65 -4.77 21.45
CA GLN A 107 2.20 -4.23 22.72
C GLN A 107 2.04 -5.42 23.69
N VAL A 108 2.87 -5.48 24.74
CA VAL A 108 2.70 -6.45 25.83
C VAL A 108 1.74 -5.81 26.82
N GLY A 109 0.45 -6.13 26.73
CA GLY A 109 -0.55 -5.77 27.74
C GLY A 109 -0.82 -6.97 28.66
N GLU A 110 -1.00 -6.73 29.95
CA GLU A 110 -1.27 -7.78 30.95
C GLU A 110 -2.59 -8.57 30.71
N ASP A 111 -3.45 -8.07 29.80
CA ASP A 111 -4.76 -8.65 29.45
C ASP A 111 -4.73 -9.65 28.26
N ASP A 112 -3.53 -10.04 27.79
CA ASP A 112 -3.29 -10.90 26.60
C ASP A 112 -3.89 -12.33 26.68
N VAL A 113 -4.55 -12.72 27.78
CA VAL A 113 -5.02 -14.10 28.01
C VAL A 113 -6.46 -14.35 27.53
N GLU A 114 -7.31 -13.33 27.38
CA GLU A 114 -8.74 -13.56 27.10
C GLU A 114 -9.21 -13.29 25.65
N SER A 115 -8.48 -12.54 24.82
CA SER A 115 -8.96 -12.14 23.47
C SER A 115 -8.26 -12.84 22.28
N GLY A 116 -7.06 -13.38 22.47
CA GLY A 116 -6.32 -14.09 21.41
C GLY A 116 -5.83 -13.23 20.22
N GLU A 117 -6.23 -11.95 20.10
CA GLU A 117 -5.69 -11.03 19.09
C GLU A 117 -4.44 -10.29 19.62
N THR A 118 -3.26 -10.68 19.16
CA THR A 118 -2.03 -9.90 19.43
C THR A 118 -2.13 -8.52 18.80
N LEU A 119 -2.14 -7.48 19.62
CA LEU A 119 -2.12 -6.07 19.18
C LEU A 119 -0.70 -5.66 18.74
N TYR A 120 -0.56 -5.35 17.46
CA TYR A 120 0.66 -4.78 16.88
C TYR A 120 0.52 -3.27 16.72
N GLU A 121 1.50 -2.51 17.23
CA GLU A 121 1.61 -1.07 17.01
C GLU A 121 2.71 -0.74 16.01
N LEU A 122 2.57 0.37 15.28
CA LEU A 122 3.65 0.84 14.39
C LEU A 122 4.82 1.42 15.18
N THR A 123 6.04 1.27 14.67
CA THR A 123 7.19 2.01 15.21
C THR A 123 6.96 3.54 15.07
N PRO A 124 7.55 4.37 15.96
CA PRO A 124 7.38 5.83 15.89
C PRO A 124 7.70 6.42 14.51
N GLN A 125 8.72 5.90 13.82
CA GLN A 125 9.14 6.34 12.50
C GLN A 125 8.05 6.07 11.45
N ILE A 126 7.43 4.90 11.50
CA ILE A 126 6.34 4.54 10.59
C ILE A 126 5.06 5.31 10.93
N LYS A 127 4.80 5.62 12.22
CA LYS A 127 3.70 6.52 12.62
C LYS A 127 3.85 7.91 11.98
N HIS A 128 5.05 8.51 12.09
CA HIS A 128 5.33 9.81 11.47
C HIS A 128 5.21 9.78 9.94
N LEU A 129 5.74 8.73 9.30
CA LEU A 129 5.56 8.53 7.87
C LEU A 129 4.07 8.47 7.53
N CYS A 130 3.29 7.67 8.27
CA CYS A 130 1.86 7.53 8.05
C CYS A 130 1.20 8.89 7.98
N HIS A 131 1.45 9.83 8.91
CA HIS A 131 0.81 11.16 8.92
C HIS A 131 1.03 12.02 7.67
N ILE A 132 2.11 11.81 6.91
CA ILE A 132 2.38 12.60 5.70
C ILE A 132 1.91 11.94 4.39
N LEU A 133 1.43 10.69 4.45
CA LEU A 133 0.98 9.97 3.26
C LEU A 133 -0.36 10.49 2.74
N ASN A 134 -0.51 10.39 1.42
CA ASN A 134 -1.72 10.68 0.66
C ASN A 134 -2.36 9.42 0.06
N GLY A 135 -1.70 8.26 0.17
CA GLY A 135 -2.25 6.97 -0.25
C GLY A 135 -1.43 5.81 0.26
N LEU A 136 -2.04 4.63 0.26
CA LEU A 136 -1.42 3.38 0.68
C LEU A 136 -1.56 2.33 -0.43
N ILE A 137 -0.50 1.56 -0.65
CA ILE A 137 -0.52 0.36 -1.49
C ILE A 137 -0.18 -0.83 -0.61
N PHE A 138 -1.10 -1.78 -0.51
CA PHE A 138 -0.90 -3.05 0.19
C PHE A 138 -0.76 -4.17 -0.83
N VAL A 139 0.36 -4.89 -0.80
CA VAL A 139 0.66 -5.94 -1.79
C VAL A 139 0.43 -7.31 -1.16
N VAL A 140 -0.43 -8.11 -1.80
CA VAL A 140 -0.77 -9.47 -1.38
C VAL A 140 -0.31 -10.46 -2.44
N ASP A 141 0.32 -11.56 -2.02
CA ASP A 141 0.51 -12.72 -2.88
C ASP A 141 -0.78 -13.54 -2.89
N ALA A 142 -1.55 -13.39 -3.96
CA ALA A 142 -2.84 -14.07 -4.14
C ALA A 142 -2.66 -15.56 -4.47
N SER A 143 -1.43 -16.04 -4.72
CA SER A 143 -1.17 -17.47 -4.89
C SER A 143 -0.97 -18.23 -3.56
N ASP A 144 -0.87 -17.50 -2.45
CA ASP A 144 -0.73 -18.07 -1.11
C ASP A 144 -2.08 -18.57 -0.55
N SER A 145 -2.01 -19.36 0.51
CA SER A 145 -3.18 -19.88 1.23
C SER A 145 -4.00 -18.76 1.88
N LYS A 146 -5.31 -18.99 2.02
CA LYS A 146 -6.23 -18.08 2.72
C LYS A 146 -5.74 -17.73 4.12
N ASP A 147 -5.23 -18.71 4.85
CA ASP A 147 -4.71 -18.53 6.21
C ASP A 147 -3.47 -17.62 6.24
N SER A 148 -2.59 -17.73 5.25
CA SER A 148 -1.42 -16.85 5.13
C SER A 148 -1.83 -15.40 4.84
N VAL A 149 -2.79 -15.21 3.92
CA VAL A 149 -3.33 -13.88 3.60
C VAL A 149 -4.05 -13.28 4.83
N ALA A 150 -4.84 -14.07 5.55
CA ALA A 150 -5.55 -13.62 6.74
C ALA A 150 -4.62 -13.08 7.82
N LYS A 151 -3.46 -13.73 8.04
CA LYS A 151 -2.43 -13.27 8.99
C LYS A 151 -1.86 -11.89 8.65
N CYS A 152 -1.92 -11.48 7.39
CA CYS A 152 -1.40 -10.19 6.95
C CYS A 152 -2.35 -9.02 7.25
N ARG A 153 -3.59 -9.30 7.69
CA ARG A 153 -4.58 -8.27 8.06
C ARG A 153 -4.08 -7.37 9.19
N GLY A 154 -3.37 -7.90 10.18
CA GLY A 154 -2.86 -7.11 11.30
C GLY A 154 -1.96 -5.95 10.85
N GLU A 155 -1.10 -6.21 9.86
CA GLU A 155 -0.18 -5.22 9.27
C GLU A 155 -0.95 -4.11 8.53
N LEU A 156 -1.94 -4.47 7.70
CA LEU A 156 -2.82 -3.51 7.04
C LEU A 156 -3.59 -2.66 8.07
N MET A 157 -4.21 -3.30 9.05
CA MET A 157 -5.01 -2.60 10.06
C MET A 157 -4.17 -1.67 10.94
N ALA A 158 -2.93 -2.01 11.26
CA ALA A 158 -2.02 -1.12 11.98
C ALA A 158 -1.80 0.20 11.22
N MET A 159 -1.52 0.13 9.91
CA MET A 159 -1.37 1.30 9.04
C MET A 159 -2.66 2.12 8.92
N LEU A 160 -3.82 1.46 8.79
CA LEU A 160 -5.11 2.15 8.69
C LEU A 160 -5.55 2.79 10.00
N ARG A 161 -5.24 2.18 11.15
CA ARG A 161 -5.51 2.73 12.48
C ARG A 161 -4.81 4.07 12.68
N GLU A 162 -3.55 4.17 12.26
CA GLU A 162 -2.78 5.42 12.30
C GLU A 162 -3.35 6.50 11.38
N ARG A 163 -4.09 6.10 10.34
CA ARG A 163 -4.75 7.00 9.38
C ARG A 163 -6.24 7.24 9.67
N ARG A 164 -6.76 6.86 10.84
CA ARG A 164 -8.18 7.07 11.20
C ARG A 164 -8.64 8.52 11.12
N SER A 165 -7.76 9.47 11.43
CA SER A 165 -8.06 10.92 11.35
C SER A 165 -8.10 11.46 9.91
N ALA A 166 -7.69 10.67 8.92
CA ALA A 166 -7.68 11.03 7.51
C ALA A 166 -8.40 9.95 6.67
N PRO A 167 -9.72 9.80 6.82
CA PRO A 167 -10.49 8.73 6.16
C PRO A 167 -10.55 8.89 4.63
N HIS A 168 -10.22 10.05 4.07
CA HIS A 168 -10.15 10.28 2.62
C HIS A 168 -8.93 9.63 1.94
N VAL A 169 -7.96 9.12 2.71
CA VAL A 169 -6.72 8.57 2.16
C VAL A 169 -6.99 7.21 1.54
N PRO A 170 -6.84 7.03 0.22
CA PRO A 170 -7.19 5.78 -0.44
C PRO A 170 -6.19 4.66 -0.16
N VAL A 171 -6.70 3.44 -0.25
CA VAL A 171 -5.96 2.19 -0.06
C VAL A 171 -6.11 1.31 -1.29
N LEU A 172 -5.02 1.08 -2.00
CA LEU A 172 -4.97 0.16 -3.13
C LEU A 172 -4.42 -1.19 -2.66
N ILE A 173 -5.14 -2.27 -2.92
CA ILE A 173 -4.70 -3.64 -2.67
C ILE A 173 -4.32 -4.25 -4.01
N LEU A 174 -3.03 -4.52 -4.18
CA LEU A 174 -2.52 -5.25 -5.34
C LEU A 174 -2.58 -6.75 -5.01
N SER A 175 -3.57 -7.44 -5.58
CA SER A 175 -3.74 -8.89 -5.50
C SER A 175 -2.86 -9.54 -6.56
N CYS A 176 -1.59 -9.76 -6.22
CA CYS A 176 -0.56 -10.16 -7.17
C CYS A 176 -0.42 -11.68 -7.26
N ILE A 177 -0.21 -12.17 -8.47
CA ILE A 177 0.43 -13.46 -8.73
C ILE A 177 1.71 -13.26 -9.53
N LYS A 178 2.61 -14.24 -9.50
CA LYS A 178 3.88 -14.13 -10.22
C LYS A 178 3.67 -14.09 -11.73
N GLN A 179 2.95 -15.08 -12.26
CA GLN A 179 2.68 -15.28 -13.69
C GLN A 179 1.17 -15.45 -13.92
N ALA A 180 0.69 -15.15 -15.12
CA ALA A 180 -0.76 -15.07 -15.42
C ALA A 180 -1.50 -16.41 -15.27
N ASP A 181 -0.80 -17.53 -15.36
CA ASP A 181 -1.29 -18.90 -15.22
C ASP A 181 -1.17 -19.45 -13.79
N SER A 182 -0.56 -18.71 -12.87
CA SER A 182 -0.41 -19.13 -11.48
C SER A 182 -1.79 -19.23 -10.81
N PRO A 183 -2.03 -20.25 -9.96
CA PRO A 183 -3.26 -20.36 -9.20
C PRO A 183 -3.43 -19.14 -8.30
N ARG A 184 -4.67 -18.72 -8.07
CA ARG A 184 -4.95 -17.50 -7.32
C ARG A 184 -6.26 -17.51 -6.55
N LEU A 185 -6.25 -16.82 -5.43
CA LEU A 185 -7.43 -16.33 -4.75
C LEU A 185 -8.03 -15.16 -5.57
N PRO A 186 -9.33 -15.20 -5.90
CA PRO A 186 -10.01 -14.08 -6.58
C PRO A 186 -9.98 -12.80 -5.73
N ALA A 187 -9.95 -11.62 -6.37
CA ALA A 187 -9.97 -10.33 -5.66
C ALA A 187 -11.14 -10.22 -4.65
N CYS A 188 -12.34 -10.71 -4.99
CA CYS A 188 -13.49 -10.69 -4.08
C CYS A 188 -13.22 -11.50 -2.81
N GLU A 189 -12.47 -12.60 -2.91
CA GLU A 189 -12.10 -13.39 -1.76
C GLU A 189 -11.07 -12.67 -0.88
N ILE A 190 -10.14 -11.93 -1.49
CA ILE A 190 -9.20 -11.07 -0.75
C ILE A 190 -9.94 -9.97 0.01
N VAL A 191 -11.01 -9.40 -0.55
CA VAL A 191 -11.89 -8.43 0.14
C VAL A 191 -12.46 -9.03 1.42
N ASP A 192 -12.97 -10.26 1.34
CA ASP A 192 -13.57 -10.97 2.47
C ASP A 192 -12.52 -11.32 3.54
N ILE A 193 -11.40 -11.95 3.13
CA ILE A 193 -10.32 -12.38 4.04
C ILE A 193 -9.71 -11.20 4.81
N LEU A 194 -9.52 -10.05 4.14
CA LEU A 194 -8.96 -8.85 4.78
C LEU A 194 -10.01 -7.99 5.49
N HIS A 195 -11.30 -8.37 5.40
CA HIS A 195 -12.44 -7.63 5.95
C HIS A 195 -12.51 -6.17 5.48
N LEU A 196 -12.24 -5.90 4.19
CA LEU A 196 -12.16 -4.53 3.66
C LEU A 196 -13.50 -3.79 3.71
N SER A 197 -14.63 -4.49 3.74
CA SER A 197 -15.96 -3.88 3.93
C SER A 197 -16.10 -3.11 5.26
N SER A 198 -15.18 -3.32 6.21
CA SER A 198 -15.18 -2.67 7.53
C SER A 198 -14.29 -1.42 7.62
N ILE A 199 -13.48 -1.11 6.59
CA ILE A 199 -12.56 0.02 6.63
C ILE A 199 -13.23 1.32 6.15
N LEU A 200 -12.78 2.45 6.70
CA LEU A 200 -13.37 3.77 6.41
C LEU A 200 -12.84 4.38 5.10
N GLN A 201 -11.61 4.03 4.74
CA GLN A 201 -10.91 4.60 3.60
C GLN A 201 -11.52 4.13 2.28
N PRO A 202 -11.52 4.96 1.22
CA PRO A 202 -11.76 4.48 -0.14
C PRO A 202 -10.75 3.39 -0.47
N TRP A 203 -11.21 2.28 -1.04
CA TRP A 203 -10.34 1.16 -1.37
C TRP A 203 -10.65 0.56 -2.73
N LEU A 204 -9.63 -0.08 -3.31
CA LEU A 204 -9.74 -0.88 -4.52
C LEU A 204 -8.88 -2.13 -4.35
N VAL A 205 -9.43 -3.30 -4.65
CA VAL A 205 -8.66 -4.52 -4.86
C VAL A 205 -8.55 -4.77 -6.35
N ILE A 206 -7.33 -4.91 -6.86
CA ILE A 206 -7.09 -5.18 -8.27
C ILE A 206 -6.15 -6.36 -8.46
N ASP A 207 -6.53 -7.21 -9.40
CA ASP A 207 -5.80 -8.39 -9.80
C ASP A 207 -4.60 -8.00 -10.68
N CYS A 208 -3.41 -8.45 -10.29
CA CYS A 208 -2.16 -8.04 -10.92
C CYS A 208 -1.22 -9.22 -11.20
N VAL A 209 -0.36 -9.07 -12.19
CA VAL A 209 0.73 -10.02 -12.47
C VAL A 209 2.07 -9.33 -12.24
N SER A 210 2.84 -9.79 -11.27
CA SER A 210 4.08 -9.10 -10.87
C SER A 210 5.14 -9.17 -11.96
N ASP A 211 5.23 -10.25 -12.74
CA ASP A 211 6.26 -10.40 -13.77
C ASP A 211 6.09 -9.46 -14.97
N THR A 212 4.86 -9.10 -15.30
CA THR A 212 4.53 -8.25 -16.45
C THR A 212 4.04 -6.87 -16.05
N LEU A 213 3.83 -6.63 -14.76
CA LEU A 213 3.17 -5.45 -14.19
C LEU A 213 1.73 -5.24 -14.70
N HIS A 214 1.10 -6.30 -15.22
CA HIS A 214 -0.27 -6.21 -15.73
C HIS A 214 -1.21 -5.69 -14.64
N SER A 215 -2.01 -4.68 -15.00
CA SER A 215 -3.01 -3.99 -14.17
C SER A 215 -2.48 -3.20 -12.96
N VAL A 216 -1.17 -3.23 -12.69
CA VAL A 216 -0.57 -2.44 -11.61
C VAL A 216 -0.74 -0.94 -11.88
N ASP A 217 -0.61 -0.53 -13.14
CA ASP A 217 -0.81 0.85 -13.58
C ASP A 217 -2.26 1.32 -13.40
N ALA A 218 -3.24 0.52 -13.77
CA ALA A 218 -4.66 0.84 -13.58
C ALA A 218 -4.98 1.09 -12.10
N GLY A 219 -4.47 0.24 -11.20
CA GLY A 219 -4.60 0.42 -9.77
C GLY A 219 -3.93 1.71 -9.26
N VAL A 220 -2.70 1.98 -9.72
CA VAL A 220 -1.95 3.18 -9.33
C VAL A 220 -2.61 4.46 -9.86
N ILE A 221 -3.17 4.44 -11.08
CA ILE A 221 -3.94 5.56 -11.63
C ILE A 221 -5.13 5.86 -10.72
N TRP A 222 -5.93 4.83 -10.39
CA TRP A 222 -7.05 4.98 -9.47
C TRP A 222 -6.59 5.59 -8.14
N LEU A 223 -5.50 5.10 -7.56
CA LEU A 223 -4.98 5.60 -6.29
C LEU A 223 -4.58 7.08 -6.39
N VAL A 224 -3.86 7.46 -7.44
CA VAL A 224 -3.41 8.84 -7.66
C VAL A 224 -4.61 9.76 -7.81
N ASP A 225 -5.62 9.36 -8.58
CA ASP A 225 -6.84 10.14 -8.76
C ASP A 225 -7.61 10.29 -7.45
N GLN A 226 -7.82 9.19 -6.71
CA GLN A 226 -8.48 9.22 -5.40
C GLN A 226 -7.75 10.14 -4.41
N ALA A 227 -6.41 10.14 -4.41
CA ALA A 227 -5.60 10.97 -3.53
C ALA A 227 -5.70 12.48 -3.82
N GLN A 228 -6.27 12.88 -4.96
CA GLN A 228 -6.52 14.30 -5.29
C GLN A 228 -7.84 14.81 -4.71
N PHE A 229 -8.77 13.94 -4.34
CA PHE A 229 -10.04 14.34 -3.73
C PHE A 229 -9.84 14.56 -2.23
N LYS A 230 -9.94 15.82 -1.80
CA LYS A 230 -9.96 16.24 -0.40
C LYS A 230 -11.37 16.60 0.03
#